data_AF-A0A6M4BWI5-F1
#
_entry.id   AF-A0A6M4BWI5-F1
#
_cell.length_a   1.000
_cell.length_b   1.000
_cell.length_c   1.000
_cell.angle_alpha   90.00
_cell.angle_beta   90.00
_cell.angle_gamma   90.00
#
_symmetry.space_group_name_H-M   'P 1'
#
loop_
_entity.id
_entity.type
_entity.pdbx_description
1 polymer ?
#
loop_
_entity_poly.entity_id
_entity_poly.type
_entity_poly.pdbx_seq_one_letter_code
_entity_poly.pdbx_strand_id
1 'polypeptide(L)'
;LVDEKKLKEELTLFKITEDAKNIHPEDREHVVPIILRILYGKMTSKLGADKKGGGQARRSLIMRYLAGCNENELKMFIEMAFFHFTQYMTMKPKDILQSISCNLDLKSITS
;
A
#
# COMPACT_ATOMS: atom_id res chain seq x y z
N LEU A 1 15.01 1.41 -8.85
CA LEU A 1 13.52 1.45 -8.76
C LEU A 1 12.89 2.53 -9.64
N VAL A 2 13.68 3.39 -10.31
CA VAL A 2 13.18 4.61 -10.96
C VAL A 2 12.94 4.39 -12.46
N ASP A 3 13.73 3.53 -13.10
CA ASP A 3 13.57 3.20 -14.52
C ASP A 3 12.37 2.26 -14.74
N GLU A 4 11.48 2.64 -15.66
CA GLU A 4 10.31 1.83 -15.99
C GLU A 4 10.66 0.52 -16.68
N LYS A 5 11.72 0.50 -17.49
CA LYS A 5 12.12 -0.66 -18.28
C LYS A 5 12.78 -1.73 -17.41
N LYS A 6 13.48 -1.31 -16.36
CA LYS A 6 14.18 -2.18 -15.41
C LYS A 6 13.40 -2.46 -14.13
N LEU A 7 12.19 -1.94 -13.99
CA LEU A 7 11.38 -2.09 -12.79
C LEU A 7 11.30 -3.54 -12.29
N LYS A 8 11.11 -4.49 -13.21
CA LYS A 8 11.02 -5.92 -12.85
C LYS A 8 12.33 -6.46 -12.28
N GLU A 9 13.46 -6.14 -12.90
CA GLU A 9 14.79 -6.56 -12.46
C GLU A 9 15.16 -5.92 -11.13
N GLU A 10 14.89 -4.63 -10.98
CA GLU A 10 15.16 -3.88 -9.76
C GLU A 10 14.31 -4.39 -8.58
N LEU A 11 13.04 -4.75 -8.80
CA LEU A 11 12.20 -5.37 -7.77
C LEU A 11 12.69 -6.78 -7.38
N THR A 12 13.27 -7.52 -8.31
CA THR A 12 13.85 -8.84 -7.99
C THR A 12 15.19 -8.74 -7.25
N LEU A 13 16.00 -7.71 -7.55
CA LEU A 13 17.30 -7.45 -6.92
C LEU A 13 17.13 -6.84 -5.53
N PHE A 14 16.24 -5.86 -5.41
CA PHE A 14 16.03 -5.13 -4.16
C PHE A 14 14.80 -5.70 -3.44
N LYS A 15 14.97 -6.76 -2.67
CA LYS A 15 13.88 -7.34 -1.85
C LYS A 15 13.76 -6.60 -0.52
N ILE A 16 12.52 -6.27 -0.14
CA ILE A 16 12.17 -5.63 1.16
C ILE A 16 11.91 -6.66 2.26
N THR A 17 11.86 -7.95 1.93
CA THR A 17 11.70 -9.02 2.91
C THR A 17 12.76 -8.95 3.99
N GLU A 18 12.38 -9.22 5.23
CA GLU A 18 13.25 -9.16 6.41
C GLU A 18 14.50 -10.05 6.26
N ASP A 19 14.38 -11.16 5.51
CA ASP A 19 15.46 -12.09 5.18
C ASP A 19 16.53 -11.51 4.24
N ALA A 20 16.21 -10.45 3.50
CA ALA A 20 17.02 -10.02 2.38
C ALA A 20 18.29 -9.25 2.78
N LYS A 21 18.45 -8.85 4.06
CA LYS A 21 19.57 -8.04 4.60
C LYS A 21 19.90 -6.76 3.81
N ASN A 22 19.05 -6.35 2.88
CA ASN A 22 19.32 -5.23 1.97
C ASN A 22 19.13 -3.86 2.64
N ILE A 23 18.38 -3.81 3.74
CA ILE A 23 18.04 -2.59 4.47
C ILE A 23 18.33 -2.86 5.95
N HIS A 24 19.13 -2.00 6.57
CA HIS A 24 19.32 -2.04 8.01
C HIS A 24 18.00 -1.68 8.72
N PRO A 25 17.62 -2.34 9.82
CA PRO A 25 16.35 -2.11 10.49
C PRO A 25 16.17 -0.65 10.94
N GLU A 26 17.26 0.06 11.27
CA GLU A 26 17.25 1.47 11.68
C GLU A 26 16.89 2.41 10.52
N ASP A 27 17.38 2.12 9.31
CA ASP A 27 17.08 2.90 8.11
C ASP A 27 15.72 2.54 7.51
N ARG A 28 15.17 1.38 7.89
CA ARG A 28 13.93 0.82 7.33
C ARG A 28 12.74 1.75 7.56
N GLU A 29 12.65 2.40 8.72
CA GLU A 29 11.60 3.38 9.04
C GLU A 29 11.59 4.58 8.10
N HIS A 30 12.73 4.95 7.53
CA HIS A 30 12.85 6.12 6.65
C HIS A 30 12.81 5.73 5.17
N VAL A 31 13.48 4.64 4.80
CA VAL A 31 13.66 4.21 3.41
C VAL A 31 12.40 3.54 2.86
N VAL A 32 11.75 2.67 3.63
CA VAL A 32 10.58 1.91 3.15
C VAL A 32 9.41 2.83 2.77
N PRO A 33 9.04 3.86 3.55
CA PRO A 33 8.02 4.82 3.15
C PRO A 33 8.26 5.47 1.77
N ILE A 34 9.52 5.79 1.47
CA ILE A 34 9.90 6.43 0.21
C ILE A 34 9.71 5.44 -0.95
N ILE A 35 10.14 4.19 -0.76
CA ILE A 35 9.98 3.13 -1.75
C ILE A 35 8.49 2.85 -1.99
N LEU A 36 7.68 2.74 -0.93
CA LEU A 36 6.25 2.52 -1.03
C LEU A 36 5.56 3.65 -1.81
N ARG A 37 5.95 4.92 -1.63
CA ARG A 37 5.44 6.06 -2.43
C ARG A 37 5.80 5.94 -3.91
N ILE A 38 7.06 5.59 -4.22
CA ILE A 38 7.50 5.40 -5.61
C ILE A 38 6.72 4.27 -6.27
N LEU A 39 6.52 3.15 -5.55
CA LEU A 39 5.73 2.02 -6.04
C LEU A 39 4.27 2.39 -6.27
N TYR A 40 3.67 3.13 -5.34
CA TYR A 40 2.31 3.63 -5.48
C TYR A 40 2.15 4.51 -6.72
N GLY A 41 3.07 5.46 -6.94
CA GLY A 41 3.08 6.30 -8.14
C GLY A 41 3.25 5.50 -9.44
N LYS A 42 4.11 4.46 -9.43
CA LYS A 42 4.27 3.57 -10.60
C LYS A 42 3.04 2.69 -10.84
N MET A 43 2.30 2.35 -9.79
CA MET A 43 1.06 1.56 -9.89
C MET A 43 -0.09 2.35 -10.50
N THR A 44 -0.18 3.64 -10.19
CA THR A 44 -1.24 4.56 -10.64
C THR A 44 -0.90 5.24 -11.97
N SER A 45 0.38 5.33 -12.33
CA SER A 45 0.83 5.87 -13.62
C SER A 45 0.22 5.11 -14.81
N LYS A 46 -0.27 5.89 -15.79
CA LYS A 46 -0.73 5.38 -17.10
C LYS A 46 0.42 5.10 -18.09
N LEU A 47 1.65 5.47 -17.73
CA LEU A 47 2.81 5.28 -18.59
C LEU A 47 3.07 3.77 -18.77
N GLY A 48 2.81 3.26 -19.98
CA GLY A 48 2.85 1.83 -20.31
C GLY A 48 1.54 1.05 -20.20
N ALA A 49 0.42 1.70 -19.81
CA ALA A 49 -0.91 1.08 -19.77
C ALA A 49 -1.53 0.90 -21.17
N ASP A 50 -1.01 1.58 -22.18
CA ASP A 50 -1.48 1.56 -23.58
C ASP A 50 -1.28 0.20 -24.28
N LYS A 51 -0.32 -0.61 -23.82
CA LYS A 51 -0.16 -1.98 -24.34
C LYS A 51 -1.15 -2.89 -23.62
N LYS A 52 -2.10 -3.48 -24.37
CA LYS A 52 -3.08 -4.51 -23.92
C LYS A 52 -2.50 -5.38 -22.78
N GLY A 53 -2.89 -5.11 -21.53
CA GLY A 53 -2.53 -5.90 -20.34
C GLY A 53 -1.25 -5.49 -19.58
N GLY A 54 -0.42 -4.57 -20.08
CA GLY A 54 0.82 -4.15 -19.43
C GLY A 54 0.61 -3.50 -18.05
N GLY A 55 -0.46 -2.73 -17.90
CA GLY A 55 -0.83 -2.13 -16.62
C GLY A 55 -1.23 -3.17 -15.56
N GLN A 56 -1.93 -4.25 -15.94
CA GLN A 56 -2.34 -5.30 -15.01
C GLN A 56 -1.13 -6.13 -14.54
N ALA A 57 -0.22 -6.49 -15.46
CA ALA A 57 1.01 -7.19 -15.13
C ALA A 57 1.89 -6.38 -14.16
N ARG A 58 2.01 -5.07 -14.38
CA ARG A 58 2.74 -4.16 -13.48
C ARG A 58 2.10 -4.09 -12.09
N ARG A 59 0.78 -3.95 -12.01
CA ARG A 59 0.04 -3.95 -10.73
C ARG A 59 0.22 -5.27 -9.98
N SER A 60 0.12 -6.39 -10.68
CA SER A 60 0.33 -7.73 -10.09
C SER A 60 1.74 -7.90 -9.55
N LEU A 61 2.75 -7.42 -10.29
CA LEU A 61 4.15 -7.47 -9.86
C LEU A 61 4.39 -6.63 -8.58
N ILE A 62 3.85 -5.41 -8.54
CA ILE A 62 3.95 -4.53 -7.37
C ILE A 62 3.22 -5.16 -6.17
N MET A 63 2.02 -5.72 -6.36
CA MET A 63 1.29 -6.42 -5.28
C MET A 63 2.04 -7.64 -4.76
N ARG A 64 2.67 -8.43 -5.64
CA ARG A 64 3.49 -9.58 -5.23
C ARG A 64 4.71 -9.14 -4.42
N TYR A 65 5.27 -7.98 -4.74
CA TYR A 65 6.39 -7.42 -4.00
C TYR A 65 5.96 -6.90 -2.62
N LEU A 66 4.79 -6.26 -2.53
CA LEU A 66 4.21 -5.81 -1.26
C LEU A 66 3.86 -6.98 -0.32
N ALA A 67 3.58 -8.16 -0.85
CA ALA A 67 3.35 -9.36 -0.04
C ALA A 67 4.57 -9.78 0.80
N GLY A 68 5.76 -9.27 0.49
CA GLY A 68 6.97 -9.49 1.31
C GLY A 68 7.25 -8.39 2.35
N CYS A 69 6.36 -7.40 2.49
CA CYS A 69 6.51 -6.31 3.45
C CYS A 69 5.88 -6.68 4.81
N ASN A 70 6.35 -6.02 5.88
CA ASN A 70 5.80 -6.18 7.23
C ASN A 70 4.41 -5.53 7.35
N GLU A 71 3.64 -5.91 8.36
CA GLU A 71 2.27 -5.42 8.56
C GLU A 71 2.18 -3.87 8.60
N ASN A 72 3.11 -3.24 9.31
CA ASN A 72 3.17 -1.77 9.42
C ASN A 72 3.40 -1.10 8.06
N GLU A 73 4.25 -1.69 7.24
CA GLU A 73 4.61 -1.19 5.90
C GLU A 73 3.41 -1.34 4.95
N LEU A 74 2.72 -2.49 5.02
CA LEU A 74 1.52 -2.75 4.24
C LEU A 74 0.39 -1.79 4.64
N LYS A 75 0.21 -1.55 5.94
CA LYS A 75 -0.76 -0.58 6.45
C LYS A 75 -0.47 0.82 5.90
N MET A 76 0.79 1.25 5.90
CA MET A 76 1.19 2.53 5.32
C MET A 76 0.85 2.61 3.83
N PHE A 77 1.07 1.54 3.07
CA PHE A 77 0.70 1.48 1.66
C PHE A 77 -0.81 1.64 1.44
N ILE A 78 -1.62 0.96 2.25
CA ILE A 78 -3.08 1.06 2.22
C ILE A 78 -3.52 2.49 2.61
N GLU A 79 -2.96 3.07 3.67
CA GLU A 79 -3.26 4.45 4.08
C GLU A 79 -3.01 5.45 2.96
N MET A 80 -1.94 5.28 2.16
CA MET A 80 -1.70 6.13 0.98
C MET A 80 -2.77 5.96 -0.11
N ALA A 81 -3.25 4.74 -0.33
CA ALA A 81 -4.34 4.50 -1.30
C ALA A 81 -5.63 5.17 -0.85
N PHE A 82 -5.94 5.12 0.45
CA PHE A 82 -7.13 5.72 1.04
C PHE A 82 -6.99 7.22 1.34
N PHE A 83 -5.78 7.77 1.33
CA PHE A 83 -5.52 9.19 1.61
C PHE A 83 -6.40 10.11 0.74
N HIS A 84 -6.55 9.80 -0.54
CA HIS A 84 -7.37 10.57 -1.47
C HIS A 84 -8.86 10.55 -1.13
N PHE A 85 -9.32 9.56 -0.37
CA PHE A 85 -10.71 9.43 0.06
C PHE A 85 -10.99 10.14 1.39
N THR A 86 -9.95 10.49 2.15
CA THR A 86 -10.12 11.16 3.45
C THR A 86 -10.84 12.50 3.34
N GLN A 87 -10.66 13.23 2.25
CA GLN A 87 -11.38 14.48 1.97
C GLN A 87 -12.90 14.30 1.81
N TYR A 88 -13.35 13.09 1.46
CA TYR A 88 -14.77 12.76 1.29
C TYR A 88 -15.36 12.07 2.53
N MET A 89 -14.55 11.82 3.57
CA MET A 89 -15.00 11.21 4.81
C MET A 89 -15.27 12.28 5.87
N THR A 90 -16.48 12.27 6.43
CA THR A 90 -16.89 13.19 7.50
C THR A 90 -16.17 12.91 8.82
N MET A 91 -15.74 11.67 9.03
CA MET A 91 -15.09 11.20 10.26
C MET A 91 -13.96 10.22 9.91
N LYS A 92 -12.95 10.09 10.76
CA LYS A 92 -11.91 9.09 10.52
C LYS A 92 -12.49 7.68 10.72
N PRO A 93 -11.98 6.65 10.03
CA PRO A 93 -12.48 5.27 10.17
C PRO A 93 -12.54 4.77 11.62
N LYS A 94 -11.58 5.18 12.47
CA LYS A 94 -11.57 4.84 13.90
C LYS A 94 -12.73 5.48 14.66
N ASP A 95 -13.04 6.74 14.36
CA ASP A 95 -14.10 7.50 15.01
C ASP A 95 -15.47 6.96 14.60
N ILE A 96 -15.62 6.52 13.34
CA ILE A 96 -16.80 5.81 12.85
C ILE A 96 -17.02 4.53 13.66
N LEU A 97 -15.97 3.71 13.83
CA LEU A 97 -16.06 2.46 14.59
C LEU A 97 -16.48 2.71 16.05
N GLN A 98 -15.92 3.74 16.67
CA GLN A 98 -16.25 4.09 18.05
C GLN A 98 -17.68 4.64 18.18
N SER A 99 -18.10 5.51 17.25
CA SER A 99 -19.49 5.99 17.18
C SER A 99 -20.47 4.84 17.00
N ILE A 100 -20.20 3.91 16.08
CA ILE A 100 -21.01 2.72 15.84
C ILE A 100 -21.06 1.86 17.10
N SER A 101 -19.92 1.56 17.72
CA SER A 101 -19.86 0.73 18.93
C SER A 101 -20.60 1.35 20.13
N CYS A 102 -20.64 2.68 20.24
CA CYS A 102 -21.34 3.38 21.31
C CYS A 102 -22.85 3.53 21.03
N ASN A 103 -23.28 3.54 19.77
CA ASN A 103 -24.68 3.77 19.38
C ASN A 103 -25.43 2.50 18.93
N LEU A 104 -24.74 1.39 18.64
CA LEU A 104 -25.39 0.12 18.32
C LEU A 104 -25.90 -0.56 19.59
N ASP A 105 -27.16 -0.29 19.94
CA ASP A 105 -27.88 -1.10 20.91
C ASP A 105 -28.55 -2.29 20.21
N LEU A 106 -27.82 -3.41 20.14
CA LEU A 106 -28.29 -4.67 19.55
C LEU A 106 -29.49 -5.28 20.30
N LYS A 107 -29.76 -4.87 21.55
CA LYS A 107 -30.94 -5.34 22.29
C LYS A 107 -32.23 -4.77 21.73
N SER A 108 -32.21 -3.56 21.18
CA SER A 108 -33.39 -2.89 20.61
C SER A 108 -33.91 -3.54 19.32
N ILE A 109 -33.06 -4.31 18.61
CA ILE A 109 -33.38 -4.94 17.32
C ILE A 109 -33.88 -6.38 17.50
N THR A 110 -33.65 -6.98 18.67
CA THR A 110 -33.90 -8.42 18.92
C THR A 110 -35.05 -8.66 19.92
N SER A 111 -35.83 -7.63 20.29
CA SER A 111 -37.01 -7.72 21.17
C SER A 111 -38.28 -7.25 20.46
#